data_AF-A0A1Y1KYS5-F1
#
_entry.id   AF-A0A1Y1KYS5-F1
#
_cell.length_a   1.000
_cell.length_b   1.000
_cell.length_c   1.000
_cell.angle_alpha   90.00
_cell.angle_beta   90.00
_cell.angle_gamma   90.00
#
_symmetry.space_group_name_H-M   'P 1'
#
loop_
_entity.id
_entity.type
_entity.pdbx_description
1 polymer ?
#
loop_
_entity_poly.entity_id
_entity_poly.type
_entity_poly.pdbx_seq_one_letter_code
_entity_poly.pdbx_strand_id
1 'polypeptide(L)'
;KLAKTDPRKSEAIYKEITSKAPAATSDAATREYESALISLGELYRDEKKTQELVDLVRESRSVFSSFAKAKSSKLVRQLLDLFKEIPNSTDIEVHITKDCIEWATAERRAFQ
;
A
#
# COMPACT_ATOMS: atom_id res chain seq x y z
N LYS A 1 7.96 16.13 -9.64
CA LYS A 1 8.36 15.40 -10.89
C LYS A 1 9.69 14.69 -10.63
N LEU A 2 9.69 13.54 -9.94
CA LEU A 2 10.91 12.74 -9.68
C LEU A 2 10.84 11.32 -10.30
N ALA A 3 9.65 10.87 -10.70
CA ALA A 3 9.44 9.53 -11.28
C ALA A 3 9.98 9.31 -12.70
N LYS A 4 10.50 10.36 -13.38
CA LYS A 4 10.90 10.25 -14.80
C LYS A 4 12.39 9.96 -15.02
N THR A 5 13.23 9.95 -13.99
CA THR A 5 14.71 9.93 -14.18
C THR A 5 15.39 8.65 -13.72
N ASP A 6 14.81 7.88 -12.80
CA ASP A 6 15.33 6.55 -12.42
C ASP A 6 14.28 5.79 -11.55
N PRO A 7 13.39 4.98 -12.16
CA PRO A 7 12.38 4.19 -11.46
C PRO A 7 12.94 3.41 -10.26
N ARG A 8 14.13 2.81 -10.44
CA ARG A 8 14.80 2.00 -9.42
C ARG A 8 15.30 2.79 -8.21
N LYS A 9 15.76 4.04 -8.41
CA LYS A 9 16.18 4.89 -7.29
C LYS A 9 14.97 5.35 -6.49
N SER A 10 13.88 5.68 -7.18
CA SER A 10 12.61 6.01 -6.54
C SER A 10 12.06 4.81 -5.75
N GLU A 11 12.12 3.60 -6.30
CA GLU A 11 11.72 2.36 -5.61
C GLU A 11 12.43 2.20 -4.28
N ALA A 12 13.77 2.31 -4.28
CA ALA A 12 14.58 2.13 -3.08
C ALA A 12 14.26 3.16 -1.98
N ILE A 13 14.08 4.43 -2.36
CA ILE A 13 13.72 5.50 -1.42
C ILE A 13 12.34 5.25 -0.83
N TYR A 14 11.34 4.92 -1.66
CA TYR A 14 10.00 4.66 -1.16
C TYR A 14 9.95 3.42 -0.28
N LYS A 15 10.67 2.34 -0.63
CA LYS A 15 10.81 1.16 0.24
C LYS A 15 11.41 1.52 1.59
N GLU A 16 12.43 2.38 1.62
CA GLU A 16 13.03 2.80 2.88
C GLU A 16 12.03 3.56 3.75
N ILE A 17 11.24 4.45 3.15
CA ILE A 17 10.18 5.19 3.85
C ILE A 17 9.08 4.24 4.34
N THR A 18 8.60 3.31 3.49
CA THR A 18 7.52 2.38 3.86
C THR A 18 7.98 1.28 4.81
N SER A 19 9.28 0.99 4.89
CA SER A 19 9.84 0.07 5.89
C SER A 19 9.81 0.62 7.31
N LYS A 20 9.76 1.96 7.45
CA LYS A 20 9.69 2.65 8.73
C LYS A 20 8.24 3.02 9.01
N ALA A 21 7.56 2.23 9.84
CA ALA A 21 6.24 2.59 10.32
C ALA A 21 6.30 4.01 10.94
N PRO A 22 5.50 4.98 10.45
CA PRO A 22 5.54 6.32 10.98
C PRO A 22 5.04 6.30 12.41
N ALA A 23 5.63 7.13 13.27
CA ALA A 23 5.08 7.38 14.59
C ALA A 23 3.66 7.92 14.41
N ALA A 24 2.65 7.19 14.92
CA ALA A 24 1.24 7.55 14.78
C ALA A 24 0.90 8.96 15.32
N THR A 25 1.78 9.54 16.13
CA THR A 25 1.68 10.90 16.69
C THR A 25 2.19 12.00 15.76
N SER A 26 2.87 11.65 14.65
CA SER A 26 3.40 12.59 13.69
C SER A 26 2.58 12.59 12.41
N ASP A 27 1.78 13.65 12.24
CA ASP A 27 1.00 13.88 11.02
C ASP A 27 1.90 14.02 9.77
N ALA A 28 3.08 14.63 9.94
CA ALA A 28 4.04 14.80 8.86
C ALA A 28 4.59 13.45 8.37
N ALA A 29 5.03 12.60 9.31
CA ALA A 29 5.54 11.26 8.99
C ALA A 29 4.45 10.37 8.37
N THR A 30 3.22 10.50 8.87
CA THR A 30 2.07 9.76 8.33
C THR A 30 1.79 10.18 6.88
N ARG A 31 1.78 11.48 6.56
CA ARG A 31 1.59 11.97 5.19
C ARG A 31 2.72 11.58 4.25
N GLU A 32 3.96 11.59 4.74
CA GLU A 32 5.12 11.16 3.97
C GLU A 32 5.03 9.66 3.63
N TYR A 33 4.69 8.84 4.62
CA TYR A 33 4.44 7.42 4.42
C TYR A 33 3.29 7.18 3.43
N GLU A 34 2.17 7.88 3.57
CA GLU A 34 1.03 7.80 2.63
C GLU A 34 1.47 8.10 1.19
N SER A 35 2.20 9.21 1.00
CA SER A 35 2.68 9.61 -0.33
C SER A 35 3.68 8.60 -0.89
N ALA A 36 4.60 8.09 -0.08
CA ALA A 36 5.58 7.09 -0.49
C ALA A 36 4.92 5.76 -0.86
N LEU A 37 3.93 5.31 -0.07
CA LEU A 37 3.19 4.08 -0.29
C LEU A 37 2.43 4.10 -1.62
N ILE A 38 1.70 5.18 -1.91
CA ILE A 38 0.99 5.32 -3.18
C ILE A 38 1.97 5.47 -4.34
N SER A 39 3.04 6.26 -4.19
CA SER A 39 4.05 6.43 -5.26
C SER A 39 4.76 5.11 -5.59
N LEU A 40 5.05 4.27 -4.59
CA LEU A 40 5.63 2.95 -4.78
C LEU A 40 4.64 1.99 -5.45
N GLY A 41 3.37 2.06 -5.07
CA GLY A 41 2.32 1.29 -5.73
C GLY A 41 2.15 1.67 -7.20
N GLU A 42 2.13 2.96 -7.51
CA GLU A 42 2.08 3.47 -8.90
C GLU A 42 3.29 3.00 -9.71
N LEU A 43 4.47 2.99 -9.11
CA LEU A 43 5.68 2.48 -9.74
C LEU A 43 5.57 0.98 -10.07
N TYR A 44 5.04 0.17 -9.14
CA TYR A 44 4.82 -1.25 -9.38
C TYR A 44 3.75 -1.53 -10.43
N ARG A 45 2.69 -0.72 -10.46
CA ARG A 45 1.71 -0.75 -11.54
C ARG A 45 2.38 -0.47 -12.89
N ASP A 46 3.16 0.60 -12.99
CA ASP A 46 3.80 1.03 -14.24
C ASP A 46 4.81 -0.02 -14.75
N GLU A 47 5.55 -0.66 -13.84
CA GLU A 47 6.48 -1.75 -14.14
C GLU A 47 5.80 -3.13 -14.27
N LYS A 48 4.48 -3.22 -14.09
CA LYS A 48 3.69 -4.46 -14.08
C LYS A 48 4.14 -5.50 -13.04
N LYS A 49 4.78 -5.02 -11.97
CA LYS A 49 5.24 -5.77 -10.80
C LYS A 49 4.08 -6.07 -9.86
N THR A 50 3.17 -6.92 -10.34
CA THR A 50 1.90 -7.18 -9.65
C THR A 50 2.12 -7.89 -8.30
N GLN A 51 3.11 -8.77 -8.22
CA GLN A 51 3.41 -9.50 -6.98
C GLN A 51 3.97 -8.56 -5.91
N GLU A 52 4.86 -7.65 -6.30
CA GLU A 52 5.44 -6.65 -5.41
C GLU A 52 4.37 -5.68 -4.91
N LEU A 53 3.37 -5.34 -5.74
CA LEU A 53 2.21 -4.57 -5.30
C LEU A 53 1.36 -5.35 -4.28
N VAL A 54 1.17 -6.67 -4.46
CA VAL A 54 0.50 -7.53 -3.47
C VAL A 54 1.25 -7.51 -2.14
N ASP A 55 2.56 -7.68 -2.18
CA ASP A 55 3.40 -7.71 -0.99
C ASP A 55 3.37 -6.36 -0.27
N LEU A 56 3.40 -5.24 -1.02
CA LEU A 56 3.25 -3.88 -0.49
C LEU A 56 1.91 -3.70 0.26
N VAL A 57 0.80 -4.18 -0.31
CA VAL A 57 -0.51 -4.14 0.36
C VAL A 57 -0.49 -4.94 1.65
N ARG A 58 0.16 -6.11 1.68
CA ARG A 58 0.25 -6.96 2.88
C ARG A 58 1.12 -6.34 3.97
N GLU A 59 2.30 -5.83 3.62
CA GLU A 59 3.21 -5.19 4.56
C GLU A 59 2.58 -3.94 5.20
N SER A 60 1.89 -3.13 4.40
CA SER A 60 1.24 -1.90 4.88
C SER A 60 0.09 -2.13 5.87
N ARG A 61 -0.52 -3.33 5.90
CA ARG A 61 -1.57 -3.69 6.88
C ARG A 61 -1.10 -3.55 8.32
N SER A 62 0.15 -3.91 8.60
CA SER A 62 0.74 -3.79 9.94
C SER A 62 0.74 -2.34 10.45
N VAL A 63 1.00 -1.39 9.54
CA VAL A 63 0.96 0.05 9.83
C VAL A 63 -0.47 0.55 9.94
N PHE A 64 -1.37 0.05 9.09
CA PHE A 64 -2.78 0.45 9.07
C PHE A 64 -3.55 0.15 10.36
N SER A 65 -3.14 -0.86 11.13
CA SER A 65 -3.72 -1.14 12.46
C SER A 65 -3.46 0.00 13.46
N SER A 66 -2.42 0.82 13.26
CA SER A 66 -2.12 2.00 14.08
C SER A 66 -2.78 3.30 13.59
N PHE A 67 -3.35 3.30 12.39
CA PHE A 67 -3.94 4.48 11.76
C PHE A 67 -5.43 4.61 12.08
N ALA A 68 -5.97 5.82 11.94
CA ALA A 68 -7.41 6.04 11.98
C ALA A 68 -8.11 5.23 10.86
N LYS A 69 -9.22 4.55 11.20
CA LYS A 69 -9.95 3.66 10.27
C LYS A 69 -10.25 4.28 8.91
N ALA A 70 -10.70 5.54 8.88
CA ALA A 70 -11.02 6.23 7.64
C ALA A 70 -9.79 6.36 6.73
N LYS A 71 -8.61 6.63 7.30
CA LYS A 71 -7.34 6.77 6.58
C LYS A 71 -6.87 5.44 6.02
N SER A 72 -6.85 4.39 6.85
CA SER A 72 -6.52 3.03 6.42
C SER A 72 -7.43 2.55 5.28
N SER A 73 -8.75 2.76 5.40
CA SER A 73 -9.71 2.37 4.35
C SER A 73 -9.48 3.10 3.03
N LYS A 74 -9.07 4.38 3.08
CA LYS A 74 -8.76 5.17 1.89
C LYS A 74 -7.52 4.64 1.17
N LEU A 75 -6.45 4.34 1.92
CA LEU A 75 -5.19 3.83 1.36
C LEU A 75 -5.37 2.43 0.75
N VAL A 76 -6.04 1.52 1.46
CA VAL A 76 -6.35 0.18 0.93
C VAL A 76 -7.11 0.29 -0.39
N ARG A 77 -8.13 1.17 -0.47
CA ARG A 77 -8.90 1.36 -1.70
C ARG A 77 -8.03 1.90 -2.84
N GLN A 78 -7.19 2.89 -2.58
CA GLN A 78 -6.27 3.42 -3.59
C GLN A 78 -5.30 2.36 -4.10
N LEU A 79 -4.73 1.53 -3.21
CA LEU A 79 -3.84 0.44 -3.61
C LEU A 79 -4.57 -0.62 -4.43
N LEU A 80 -5.81 -0.97 -4.07
CA LEU A 80 -6.63 -1.90 -4.84
C LEU A 80 -6.97 -1.34 -6.23
N ASP A 81 -7.24 -0.03 -6.33
CA ASP A 81 -7.54 0.61 -7.61
C ASP A 81 -6.35 0.56 -8.59
N LEU A 82 -5.11 0.51 -8.10
CA LEU A 82 -3.91 0.35 -8.95
C LEU A 82 -3.87 -0.99 -9.67
N PHE A 83 -4.42 -2.07 -9.10
CA PHE A 83 -4.47 -3.38 -9.76
C PHE A 83 -5.33 -3.36 -11.02
N LYS A 84 -6.40 -2.54 -11.03
CA LYS A 84 -7.33 -2.43 -12.17
C LYS A 84 -6.66 -1.86 -13.42
N GLU A 85 -5.58 -1.12 -13.23
CA GLU A 85 -4.81 -0.53 -14.33
C GLU A 85 -3.75 -1.50 -14.89
N ILE A 86 -3.53 -2.65 -14.25
CA ILE A 86 -2.62 -3.70 -14.72
C ILE A 86 -3.40 -4.70 -15.59
N PRO A 87 -3.01 -4.96 -16.85
CA PRO A 87 -3.68 -5.94 -17.70
C PRO A 87 -3.47 -7.37 -17.19
N ASN A 88 -4.49 -8.22 -17.31
CA ASN A 88 -4.49 -9.63 -16.85
C ASN A 88 -4.29 -9.81 -15.34
N SER A 89 -4.63 -8.81 -14.52
CA SER A 89 -4.49 -8.85 -13.06
C SER A 89 -5.77 -9.30 -12.33
N THR A 90 -6.88 -9.58 -13.02
CA THR A 90 -8.20 -9.80 -12.41
C THR A 90 -8.21 -10.90 -11.34
N ASP A 91 -7.55 -12.04 -11.59
CA ASP A 91 -7.46 -13.12 -10.59
C ASP A 91 -6.69 -12.67 -9.35
N ILE A 92 -5.64 -11.86 -9.53
CA ILE A 92 -4.85 -11.29 -8.45
C ILE A 92 -5.66 -10.24 -7.69
N GLU A 93 -6.40 -9.37 -8.39
CA GLU A 93 -7.31 -8.38 -7.80
C GLU A 93 -8.37 -9.06 -6.91
N VAL A 94 -8.98 -10.15 -7.40
CA VAL A 94 -9.95 -10.93 -6.63
C VAL A 94 -9.29 -11.56 -5.41
N HIS A 95 -8.09 -12.14 -5.57
CA HIS A 95 -7.35 -12.75 -4.46
C HIS A 95 -6.99 -11.72 -3.39
N ILE A 96 -6.38 -10.60 -3.77
CA ILE A 96 -5.94 -9.57 -2.82
C ILE A 96 -7.12 -8.88 -2.14
N THR A 97 -8.24 -8.72 -2.84
CA THR A 97 -9.48 -8.18 -2.25
C THR A 97 -10.02 -9.12 -1.17
N LYS A 98 -10.07 -10.42 -1.43
CA LYS A 98 -10.48 -11.43 -0.42
C LYS A 98 -9.55 -11.42 0.78
N ASP A 99 -8.25 -11.41 0.55
CA ASP A 99 -7.22 -11.34 1.59
C ASP A 99 -7.35 -10.07 2.45
N CYS A 100 -7.66 -8.92 1.84
CA CYS A 100 -7.97 -7.68 2.58
C CYS A 100 -9.25 -7.78 3.43
N ILE A 101 -10.29 -8.47 2.95
CA ILE A 101 -11.53 -8.70 3.71
C ILE A 101 -11.27 -9.62 4.91
N GLU A 102 -10.51 -10.69 4.70
CA GLU A 102 -10.13 -11.63 5.77
C GLU A 102 -9.32 -10.93 6.86
N TRP A 103 -8.30 -10.15 6.47
CA TRP A 103 -7.52 -9.35 7.41
C TRP A 103 -8.40 -8.35 8.17
N ALA A 104 -9.24 -7.58 7.48
CA ALA A 104 -10.11 -6.60 8.13
C ALA A 104 -11.11 -7.25 9.11
N THR A 105 -11.56 -8.47 8.80
CA THR A 105 -12.45 -9.25 9.67
C THR A 105 -11.70 -9.79 10.90
N ALA A 106 -10.46 -10.25 10.72
CA ALA A 106 -9.61 -10.72 11.80
C ALA A 106 -9.23 -9.58 12.76
N GLU A 107 -8.84 -8.42 12.23
CA GLU A 107 -8.59 -7.21 13.03
C GLU A 107 -9.82 -6.81 13.84
N ARG A 108 -11.01 -6.80 13.22
CA ARG A 108 -12.25 -6.50 13.95
C ARG A 108 -12.48 -7.46 15.13
N ARG A 109 -12.12 -8.73 15.00
CA ARG A 109 -12.24 -9.74 16.08
C ARG A 109 -11.16 -9.57 17.16
N ALA A 110 -9.97 -9.13 16.80
CA ALA A 110 -8.87 -8.87 17.74
C ALA A 110 -9.12 -7.65 18.64
N PHE A 111 -9.97 -6.72 18.20
CA PHE A 111 -10.39 -5.54 18.94
C PHE A 111 -11.67 -5.71 19.80
N GLN A 112 -12.26 -6.92 19.86
CA GLN A 112 -13.43 -7.21 20.70
C GLN A 112 -13.06 -7.69 22.10
#